data_AF-A0A968MGI9-F1
#
_entry.id   AF-A0A968MGI9-F1
#
_cell.length_a   1.000
_cell.length_b   1.000
_cell.length_c   1.000
_cell.angle_alpha   90.00
_cell.angle_beta   90.00
_cell.angle_gamma   90.00
#
_symmetry.space_group_name_H-M   'P 1'
#
loop_
_entity.id
_entity.type
_entity.pdbx_description
1 polymer ?
#
loop_
_entity_poly.entity_id
_entity_poly.type
_entity_poly.pdbx_seq_one_letter_code
_entity_poly.pdbx_strand_id
1 'polypeptide(L)'
;MRFSEGNHNTIIIHAHDDFRVEKVEIEITDLNNSLIEKGNAIRVNDHEWNYTVHPDNTIIKNRIITAVASDLPGNKTEMKLKAL
;
A
#
# COMPACT_ATOMS: atom_id res chain seq x y z
N MET A 1 -3.73 10.45 2.46
CA MET A 1 -3.71 9.00 2.15
C MET A 1 -4.34 8.24 3.31
N ARG A 2 -5.07 7.14 3.04
CA ARG A 2 -5.60 6.24 4.07
C ARG A 2 -5.72 4.80 3.56
N PHE A 3 -5.69 3.83 4.45
CA PHE A 3 -6.07 2.44 4.17
C PHE A 3 -7.59 2.24 4.34
N SER A 4 -8.14 1.23 3.68
CA SER A 4 -9.50 0.72 3.89
C SER A 4 -9.50 -0.81 3.91
N GLU A 5 -10.57 -1.40 4.44
CA GLU A 5 -10.75 -2.85 4.45
C GLU A 5 -10.88 -3.37 3.02
N GLY A 6 -9.99 -4.28 2.63
CA GLY A 6 -10.14 -5.11 1.44
C GLY A 6 -10.48 -6.55 1.84
N ASN A 7 -10.72 -7.41 0.84
CA ASN A 7 -10.77 -8.85 1.06
C ASN A 7 -9.40 -9.34 1.57
N HIS A 8 -9.33 -10.54 2.19
CA HIS A 8 -8.14 -11.08 2.87
C HIS A 8 -6.77 -10.85 2.19
N ASN A 9 -6.74 -10.81 0.85
CA ASN A 9 -5.51 -10.72 0.07
C ASN A 9 -5.33 -9.36 -0.62
N THR A 10 -6.16 -8.37 -0.34
CA THR A 10 -6.14 -7.07 -1.01
C THR A 10 -5.99 -5.95 -0.01
N ILE A 11 -4.96 -5.12 -0.21
CA ILE A 11 -4.76 -3.88 0.50
C ILE A 11 -5.34 -2.77 -0.37
N ILE A 12 -6.32 -2.04 0.17
CA ILE A 12 -6.92 -0.89 -0.50
C ILE A 12 -6.34 0.39 0.07
N ILE A 13 -5.88 1.27 -0.82
CA ILE A 13 -5.24 2.54 -0.50
C ILE A 13 -6.02 3.64 -1.19
N HIS A 14 -6.45 4.62 -0.41
CA HIS A 14 -6.98 5.87 -0.94
C HIS A 14 -5.91 6.95 -0.90
N ALA A 15 -5.50 7.42 -2.07
CA ALA A 15 -4.51 8.48 -2.24
C ALA A 15 -5.05 9.52 -3.22
N HIS A 16 -4.98 10.79 -2.83
CA HIS A 16 -5.44 11.93 -3.60
C HIS A 16 -4.34 12.99 -3.60
N ASP A 17 -4.29 13.73 -4.69
CA ASP A 17 -3.41 14.86 -4.93
C ASP A 17 -4.19 15.88 -5.77
N ASP A 18 -3.86 17.18 -5.66
CA ASP A 18 -4.57 18.23 -6.38
C ASP A 18 -4.37 18.16 -7.90
N PHE A 19 -3.29 17.53 -8.35
CA PHE A 19 -3.05 17.21 -9.75
C PHE A 19 -3.25 15.72 -10.02
N ARG A 20 -2.32 14.87 -9.55
CA ARG A 20 -2.38 13.42 -9.79
C ARG A 20 -1.32 12.68 -8.96
N VAL A 21 -1.78 11.74 -8.13
CA VAL A 21 -0.91 10.66 -7.63
C VAL A 21 -0.49 9.81 -8.82
N GLU A 22 0.80 9.66 -9.13
CA GLU A 22 1.31 8.90 -10.27
C GLU A 22 1.49 7.41 -9.94
N LYS A 23 1.97 7.09 -8.73
CA LYS A 23 2.36 5.74 -8.32
C LYS A 23 2.04 5.50 -6.84
N VAL A 24 1.58 4.31 -6.50
CA VAL A 24 1.52 3.81 -5.12
C VAL A 24 2.33 2.51 -5.02
N GLU A 25 3.35 2.50 -4.18
CA GLU A 25 4.18 1.32 -3.87
C GLU A 25 3.82 0.80 -2.47
N ILE A 26 3.69 -0.52 -2.35
CA ILE A 26 3.43 -1.22 -1.08
C ILE A 26 4.65 -2.01 -0.69
N GLU A 27 5.00 -1.92 0.59
CA GLU A 27 6.02 -2.73 1.23
C GLU A 27 5.41 -3.41 2.46
N ILE A 28 5.56 -4.73 2.53
CA ILE A 28 5.11 -5.55 3.65
C ILE A 28 6.36 -6.09 4.35
N THR A 29 6.48 -5.81 5.64
CA THR A 29 7.59 -6.28 6.48
C THR A 29 7.07 -7.04 7.69
N ASP A 30 7.93 -7.83 8.33
CA ASP A 30 7.67 -8.35 9.67
C ASP A 30 7.84 -7.26 10.75
N LEU A 31 7.60 -7.60 12.02
CA LEU A 31 7.77 -6.66 13.14
C LEU A 31 9.22 -6.21 13.39
N ASN A 32 10.19 -6.91 12.81
CA ASN A 32 11.62 -6.57 12.86
C ASN A 32 12.07 -5.75 11.63
N ASN A 33 11.13 -5.32 10.77
CA ASN A 33 11.36 -4.64 9.49
C ASN A 33 12.06 -5.51 8.43
N SER A 34 12.02 -6.85 8.54
CA SER A 34 12.46 -7.74 7.47
C SER A 34 11.44 -7.71 6.33
N LEU A 35 11.92 -7.48 5.10
CA LEU A 35 11.08 -7.43 3.91
C LEU A 35 10.44 -8.80 3.63
N ILE A 36 9.12 -8.80 3.46
CA ILE A 36 8.32 -9.97 3.07
C ILE A 36 7.85 -9.83 1.62
N GLU A 37 7.36 -8.64 1.26
CA GLU A 37 6.80 -8.41 -0.07
C GLU A 37 6.91 -6.93 -0.44
N LYS A 38 7.11 -6.64 -1.73
CA LYS A 38 7.13 -5.28 -2.26
C LYS A 38 6.60 -5.24 -3.68
N GLY A 39 5.80 -4.24 -4.00
CA GLY A 39 5.31 -4.06 -5.36
C GLY A 39 4.45 -2.82 -5.55
N ASN A 40 3.96 -2.65 -6.77
CA ASN A 40 3.12 -1.51 -7.14
C ASN A 40 1.64 -1.85 -7.00
N ALA A 41 0.87 -0.97 -6.37
CA ALA A 41 -0.58 -1.06 -6.39
C ALA A 41 -1.10 -0.67 -7.78
N ILE A 42 -2.23 -1.24 -8.16
CA ILE A 42 -2.93 -0.97 -9.40
C ILE A 42 -3.98 0.11 -9.13
N ARG A 43 -3.98 1.17 -9.94
CA ARG A 43 -5.01 2.20 -9.86
C ARG A 43 -6.36 1.62 -10.28
N VAL A 44 -7.37 1.78 -9.43
CA VAL A 44 -8.77 1.41 -9.70
C VAL A 44 -9.55 2.61 -10.22
N ASN A 45 -9.36 3.77 -9.60
CA ASN A 45 -9.92 5.06 -10.01
C ASN A 45 -8.99 6.20 -9.58
N ASP A 46 -9.39 7.46 -9.74
CA ASP A 46 -8.52 8.62 -9.45
C ASP A 46 -8.01 8.66 -8.01
N HIS A 47 -8.72 8.04 -7.08
CA HIS A 47 -8.42 8.11 -5.64
C HIS A 47 -8.10 6.76 -5.02
N GLU A 48 -8.32 5.64 -5.72
CA GLU A 48 -8.24 4.29 -5.16
C GLU A 48 -7.21 3.43 -5.88
N TRP A 49 -6.44 2.70 -5.08
CA TRP A 49 -5.38 1.80 -5.50
C TRP A 49 -5.50 0.48 -4.76
N ASN A 50 -5.40 -0.62 -5.49
CA ASN A 50 -5.47 -1.96 -4.95
C ASN A 50 -4.13 -2.69 -5.11
N TYR A 51 -3.65 -3.28 -4.03
CA TYR A 51 -2.50 -4.16 -4.05
C TYR A 51 -2.92 -5.57 -3.64
N THR A 52 -2.68 -6.54 -4.52
CA THR A 52 -2.96 -7.95 -4.24
C THR A 52 -1.71 -8.61 -3.68
N VAL A 53 -1.81 -9.05 -2.43
CA VAL A 53 -0.74 -9.78 -1.72
C VAL A 53 -0.52 -11.14 -2.38
N HIS A 54 0.74 -11.58 -2.45
CA HIS A 54 1.07 -12.90 -2.99
C HIS A 54 0.35 -14.01 -2.19
N PRO A 55 -0.16 -15.08 -2.83
CA PRO A 55 -0.85 -16.18 -2.14
C PRO A 55 -0.08 -16.80 -0.96
N ASP A 56 1.25 -16.84 -1.07
CA ASP A 56 2.14 -17.37 -0.02
C ASP A 56 2.28 -16.43 1.20
N ASN A 57 1.85 -15.16 1.07
CA ASN A 57 1.99 -14.10 2.07
C ASN A 57 0.63 -13.58 2.59
N THR A 58 -0.47 -14.31 2.36
CA THR A 58 -1.83 -13.89 2.68
C THR A 58 -2.09 -13.62 4.17
N ILE A 59 -1.25 -14.15 5.05
CA ILE A 59 -1.28 -13.84 6.48
C ILE A 59 -0.55 -12.51 6.73
N ILE A 60 -1.32 -11.42 6.76
CA ILE A 60 -0.81 -10.08 7.08
C ILE A 60 -0.77 -9.77 8.58
N LYS A 61 -1.23 -10.69 9.45
CA LYS A 61 -1.16 -10.52 10.91
C LYS A 61 0.30 -10.37 11.38
N ASN A 62 0.56 -9.47 12.33
CA ASN A 62 1.91 -9.15 12.81
C ASN A 62 2.87 -8.67 11.70
N ARG A 63 2.33 -8.02 10.66
CA ARG A 63 3.12 -7.36 9.63
C ARG A 63 2.97 -5.84 9.73
N ILE A 64 3.95 -5.14 9.17
CA ILE A 64 3.89 -3.69 8.95
C ILE A 64 3.71 -3.48 7.46
N ILE A 65 2.63 -2.82 7.08
CA ILE A 65 2.32 -2.43 5.71
C ILE A 65 2.68 -0.95 5.57
N THR A 66 3.57 -0.64 4.62
CA THR A 66 3.95 0.72 4.26
C THR A 66 3.45 1.01 2.86
N ALA A 67 2.66 2.06 2.70
CA ALA A 67 2.27 2.60 1.40
C ALA A 67 3.02 3.90 1.12
N VAL A 68 3.59 4.01 -0.07
CA VAL A 68 4.29 5.20 -0.56
C VAL A 68 3.61 5.70 -1.83
N ALA A 69 2.90 6.82 -1.73
CA ALA A 69 2.32 7.51 -2.87
C ALA A 69 3.32 8.54 -3.42
N SER A 70 3.49 8.58 -4.74
CA SER A 70 4.30 9.58 -5.45
C SER A 70 3.41 10.38 -6.41
N ASP A 71 3.51 11.71 -6.42
CA ASP A 71 2.79 12.60 -7.35
C ASP A 71 3.66 13.05 -8.54
N LEU A 72 3.12 13.91 -9.41
CA LEU A 72 3.90 14.71 -10.36
C LEU A 72 4.02 16.14 -9.81
N PRO A 73 5.24 16.67 -9.57
CA PRO A 73 6.52 16.31 -10.21
C PRO A 73 7.37 15.25 -9.47
N GLY A 74 6.89 14.63 -8.39
CA GLY A 74 7.61 13.53 -7.73
C GLY A 74 7.65 13.59 -6.21
N ASN A 75 6.79 14.39 -5.56
CA ASN A 75 6.72 14.40 -4.09
C ASN A 75 6.20 13.06 -3.60
N LYS A 76 6.63 12.67 -2.40
CA LYS A 76 6.31 11.38 -1.81
C LYS A 76 5.64 11.54 -0.46
N THR A 77 4.60 10.75 -0.22
CA THR A 77 3.95 10.61 1.08
C THR A 77 3.97 9.15 1.50
N GLU A 78 4.37 8.88 2.74
CA GLU A 78 4.37 7.55 3.36
C GLU A 78 3.23 7.41 4.37
N MET A 79 2.61 6.23 4.43
CA MET A 79 1.71 5.83 5.52
C MET A 79 2.01 4.39 5.95
N LYS A 80 2.04 4.17 7.26
CA LYS A 80 2.27 2.86 7.87
C LYS A 80 1.05 2.35 8.60
N LEU A 81 0.77 1.06 8.45
CA LEU A 81 -0.26 0.33 9.18
C LEU A 81 0.37 -0.93 9.80
N LYS A 82 0.26 -1.05 11.13
CA LYS A 82 0.60 -2.28 11.84
C LYS A 82 -0.65 -3.16 11.90
N ALA A 83 -0.62 -4.30 11.22
CA ALA A 83 -1.71 -5.27 11.25
C ALA A 83 -1.58 -6.14 12.51
N LEU A 84 -2.58 -6.09 13.39
CA LEU A 84 -2.63 -6.78 14.68
C LEU A 84 -3.24 -8.18 14.60
#